data_AF-A0AAV9GIW0-F1
#
_entry.id   AF-A0AAV9GIW0-F1
#
_cell.length_a   1.000
_cell.length_b   1.000
_cell.length_c   1.000
_cell.angle_alpha   90.00
_cell.angle_beta   90.00
_cell.angle_gamma   90.00
#
_symmetry.space_group_name_H-M   'P 1'
#
loop_
_entity.id
_entity.type
_entity.pdbx_description
1 polymer ?
#
loop_
_entity_poly.entity_id
_entity_poly.type
_entity_poly.pdbx_seq_one_letter_code
_entity_poly.pdbx_strand_id
1 'polypeptide(L)'
;MGSNASIQRYRNLLIPHDHDSDAAAMTETLGALDKLPVELLFEVMDSMDIDSVLNLARVNKRARSVVQGYMQPFPAVLDDDGLNWLCFVQKLGVGSRATVKALDGMLRILDVQICASCGYPDSYIPGLGGACDKSDCVWYRGRPTP
;
A
#
# COMPACT_ATOMS: atom_id res chain seq x y z
N MET A 1 4.47 -19.76 -4.77
CA MET A 1 5.78 -19.05 -4.87
C MET A 1 5.68 -17.59 -5.38
N GLY A 2 4.48 -16.96 -5.45
CA GLY A 2 4.34 -15.60 -6.03
C GLY A 2 4.21 -14.42 -5.05
N SER A 3 4.13 -14.67 -3.73
CA SER A 3 3.84 -13.61 -2.74
C SER A 3 5.01 -12.64 -2.50
N ASN A 4 6.24 -13.16 -2.54
CA ASN A 4 7.44 -12.39 -2.19
C ASN A 4 7.76 -11.28 -3.20
N ALA A 5 7.49 -11.49 -4.50
CA ALA A 5 7.76 -10.50 -5.55
C ALA A 5 6.79 -9.30 -5.50
N SER A 6 5.51 -9.53 -5.16
CA SER A 6 4.53 -8.45 -5.04
C SER A 6 4.79 -7.58 -3.81
N ILE A 7 5.13 -8.19 -2.67
CA ILE A 7 5.50 -7.47 -1.45
C ILE A 7 6.76 -6.64 -1.70
N GLN A 8 7.80 -7.24 -2.30
CA GLN A 8 9.03 -6.51 -2.61
C GLN A 8 8.78 -5.34 -3.57
N ARG A 9 7.84 -5.49 -4.53
CA ARG A 9 7.44 -4.40 -5.41
C ARG A 9 6.82 -3.24 -4.63
N TYR A 10 5.93 -3.50 -3.68
CA TYR A 10 5.34 -2.43 -2.87
C TYR A 10 6.33 -1.81 -1.90
N ARG A 11 7.21 -2.61 -1.29
CA ARG A 11 8.33 -2.14 -0.48
C ARG A 11 9.18 -1.12 -1.25
N ASN A 12 9.62 -1.47 -2.45
CA ASN A 12 10.41 -0.56 -3.29
C ASN A 12 9.64 0.69 -3.76
N LEU A 13 8.31 0.62 -3.79
CA LEU A 13 7.46 1.70 -4.29
C LEU A 13 7.07 2.69 -3.18
N LEU A 14 6.84 2.20 -1.97
CA LEU A 14 6.21 2.93 -0.86
C LEU A 14 7.19 3.27 0.26
N ILE A 15 8.30 2.54 0.39
CA ILE A 15 9.31 2.76 1.43
C ILE A 15 10.52 3.43 0.79
N PRO A 16 10.98 4.59 1.29
CA PRO A 16 12.24 5.21 0.85
C PRO A 16 13.43 4.26 1.05
N HIS A 17 14.38 4.28 0.10
CA HIS A 17 15.66 3.58 0.24
C HIS A 17 16.78 4.61 0.33
N ASP A 18 17.65 4.49 1.34
CA ASP A 18 18.74 5.43 1.65
C ASP A 18 19.84 5.50 0.55
N HIS A 19 19.75 4.69 -0.50
CA HIS A 19 20.75 4.58 -1.57
C HIS A 19 20.45 5.39 -2.84
N ASP A 20 19.35 6.14 -2.90
CA ASP A 20 19.08 7.04 -4.02
C ASP A 20 19.77 8.41 -3.84
N SER A 21 21.08 8.38 -3.60
CA SER A 21 21.93 9.58 -3.70
C SER A 21 22.31 9.83 -5.17
N ASP A 22 21.90 11.00 -5.67
CA ASP A 22 22.54 11.74 -6.76
C ASP A 22 22.76 11.01 -8.11
N ALA A 23 21.69 10.70 -8.84
CA ALA A 23 21.79 10.39 -10.26
C ALA A 23 20.74 11.12 -11.10
N ALA A 24 21.20 12.25 -11.65
CA ALA A 24 20.57 13.11 -12.65
C ALA A 24 19.22 13.71 -12.22
N ALA A 25 19.27 14.99 -11.82
CA ALA A 25 18.13 15.89 -11.83
C ALA A 25 17.65 16.13 -13.27
N MET A 26 17.10 15.10 -13.91
CA MET A 26 16.05 15.32 -14.88
C MET A 26 14.92 15.99 -14.10
N THR A 27 14.43 17.12 -14.59
CA THR A 27 13.31 17.86 -14.02
C THR A 27 12.03 17.05 -14.18
N GLU A 28 11.92 15.96 -13.43
CA GLU A 28 10.72 15.16 -13.33
C GLU A 28 9.70 15.98 -12.53
N THR A 29 8.72 16.50 -13.27
CA THR A 29 7.65 17.36 -12.75
C THR A 29 6.38 16.53 -12.55
N LEU A 30 5.55 16.93 -11.59
CA LEU A 30 4.17 16.47 -11.44
C LEU A 30 3.18 17.31 -12.27
N GLY A 31 3.70 18.18 -13.15
CA GLY A 31 2.93 19.09 -13.98
C GLY A 31 2.22 20.13 -13.12
N ALA A 32 0.89 20.19 -13.22
CA ALA A 32 0.09 21.15 -12.46
C ALA A 32 0.15 20.91 -10.94
N LEU A 33 0.40 19.68 -10.51
CA LEU A 33 0.46 19.33 -9.08
C LEU A 33 1.69 19.91 -8.37
N ASP A 34 2.77 20.23 -9.10
CA ASP A 34 3.94 20.90 -8.49
C ASP A 34 3.64 22.33 -8.04
N LYS A 35 2.51 22.91 -8.46
CA LYS A 35 2.06 24.22 -8.01
C LYS A 35 1.34 24.16 -6.66
N LEU A 36 0.96 22.98 -6.19
CA LEU A 36 0.29 22.80 -4.92
C LEU A 36 1.33 22.74 -3.79
N PRO A 37 1.07 23.40 -2.65
CA PRO A 37 1.73 23.08 -1.39
C PRO A 37 1.62 21.59 -1.06
N VAL A 38 2.65 21.04 -0.41
CA VAL A 38 2.73 19.60 -0.10
C VAL A 38 1.56 19.14 0.76
N GLU A 39 1.05 20.01 1.62
CA GLU A 39 -0.08 19.75 2.51
C GLU A 39 -1.36 19.51 1.71
N LEU A 40 -1.62 20.35 0.69
CA LEU A 40 -2.78 20.18 -0.19
C LEU A 40 -2.62 18.95 -1.09
N LEU A 41 -1.38 18.64 -1.50
CA LEU A 41 -1.12 17.42 -2.26
C LEU A 41 -1.43 16.17 -1.43
N PHE A 42 -1.07 16.16 -0.14
CA PHE A 42 -1.42 15.08 0.77
C PHE A 42 -2.92 15.00 1.06
N GLU A 43 -3.61 16.15 1.16
CA GLU A 43 -5.08 16.17 1.29
C GLU A 43 -5.79 15.58 0.05
N VAL A 44 -5.30 15.88 -1.15
CA VAL A 44 -5.78 15.24 -2.38
C VAL A 44 -5.56 13.74 -2.31
N MET A 45 -4.36 13.30 -1.89
CA MET A 45 -4.04 11.87 -1.75
C MET A 45 -4.91 11.17 -0.70
N ASP A 46 -5.31 11.85 0.36
CA ASP A 46 -6.24 11.33 1.38
C ASP A 46 -7.62 10.96 0.79
N SER A 47 -8.00 11.60 -0.32
CA SER A 47 -9.24 11.31 -1.05
C SER A 47 -9.06 10.32 -2.20
N MET A 48 -7.82 9.95 -2.54
CA MET A 48 -7.52 9.01 -3.63
C MET A 48 -7.71 7.57 -3.16
N ASP A 49 -8.21 6.75 -4.08
CA ASP A 49 -8.23 5.31 -3.90
C ASP A 49 -6.82 4.71 -3.97
N ILE A 50 -6.65 3.52 -3.40
CA ILE A 50 -5.36 2.83 -3.31
C ILE A 50 -4.75 2.57 -4.69
N ASP A 51 -5.56 2.25 -5.71
CA ASP A 51 -5.05 1.99 -7.06
C ASP A 51 -4.46 3.26 -7.65
N SER A 52 -5.15 4.39 -7.48
CA SER A 52 -4.73 5.71 -7.93
C SER A 52 -3.43 6.17 -7.25
N VAL A 53 -3.28 5.96 -5.93
CA VAL A 53 -2.04 6.26 -5.21
C VAL A 53 -0.87 5.42 -5.72
N LEU A 54 -1.10 4.11 -5.93
CA LEU A 54 -0.07 3.21 -6.42
C LEU A 54 0.31 3.48 -7.88
N ASN A 55 -0.64 3.92 -8.70
CA ASN A 55 -0.37 4.34 -10.06
C ASN A 55 0.41 5.66 -10.10
N LEU A 56 0.09 6.61 -9.21
CA LEU A 56 0.84 7.86 -9.09
C LEU A 56 2.32 7.59 -8.78
N ALA A 57 2.63 6.67 -7.85
CA ALA A 57 4.01 6.30 -7.52
C ALA A 57 4.81 5.68 -8.67
N ARG A 58 4.14 5.27 -9.76
CA ARG A 58 4.75 4.69 -10.95
C ARG A 58 4.96 5.70 -12.08
N VAL A 59 4.42 6.91 -11.98
CA VAL A 59 4.51 7.93 -13.04
C VAL A 59 5.95 8.38 -13.27
N ASN A 60 6.63 8.85 -12.23
CA ASN A 60 8.03 9.25 -12.25
C ASN A 60 8.62 9.21 -10.82
N LYS A 61 9.93 9.43 -10.66
CA LYS A 61 10.60 9.40 -9.34
C LYS A 61 10.06 10.50 -8.43
N ARG A 62 9.77 11.70 -8.96
CA ARG A 62 9.18 12.80 -8.16
C ARG A 62 7.83 12.39 -7.55
N ALA A 63 6.95 11.77 -8.34
CA ALA A 63 5.67 11.26 -7.89
C ALA A 63 5.84 10.16 -6.85
N ARG A 64 6.81 9.26 -7.07
CA ARG A 64 7.17 8.24 -6.09
C ARG A 64 7.61 8.85 -4.76
N SER A 65 8.49 9.84 -4.77
CA SER A 65 8.95 10.50 -3.54
C SER A 65 7.81 11.20 -2.80
N VAL A 66 6.88 11.83 -3.52
CA VAL A 66 5.67 12.39 -2.90
C VAL A 66 4.83 11.29 -2.24
N VAL A 67 4.59 10.18 -2.95
CA VAL A 67 3.82 9.07 -2.39
C VAL A 67 4.52 8.46 -1.18
N GLN A 68 5.83 8.25 -1.24
CA GLN A 68 6.62 7.76 -0.10
C GLN A 68 6.51 8.70 1.11
N GLY A 69 6.55 10.01 0.90
CA GLY A 69 6.32 11.01 1.95
C GLY A 69 4.91 10.97 2.52
N TYR A 70 3.90 10.83 1.66
CA TYR A 70 2.50 10.66 2.05
C TYR A 70 2.28 9.39 2.88
N MET A 71 3.00 8.30 2.57
CA MET A 71 2.83 7.02 3.25
C MET A 71 3.46 6.95 4.65
N GLN A 72 4.41 7.84 4.97
CA GLN A 72 5.13 7.85 6.25
C GLN A 72 4.24 7.79 7.50
N PRO A 73 3.10 8.50 7.57
CA PRO A 73 2.21 8.47 8.74
C PRO A 73 1.40 7.18 8.91
N PHE A 74 1.50 6.22 7.98
CA PHE A 74 0.73 4.97 7.98
C PHE A 74 1.63 3.74 8.21
N PRO A 75 2.28 3.60 9.38
CA PRO A 75 3.25 2.54 9.64
C PRO A 75 2.64 1.14 9.56
N ALA A 76 1.37 0.97 9.93
CA ALA A 76 0.66 -0.29 9.83
C ALA A 76 0.46 -0.74 8.37
N VAL A 77 0.42 0.19 7.42
CA VAL A 77 0.33 -0.13 5.98
C VAL A 77 1.71 -0.48 5.41
N LEU A 78 2.79 0.05 6.00
CA LEU A 78 4.16 -0.10 5.51
C LEU A 78 4.89 -1.33 6.06
N ASP A 79 4.37 -1.98 7.10
CA ASP A 79 4.93 -3.25 7.59
C ASP A 79 4.61 -4.42 6.64
N ASP A 80 5.22 -5.59 6.89
CA ASP A 80 5.01 -6.77 6.05
C ASP A 80 3.54 -7.20 5.98
N ASP A 81 2.77 -7.00 7.05
CA ASP A 81 1.37 -7.39 7.12
C ASP A 81 0.48 -6.43 6.32
N GLY A 82 0.72 -5.12 6.43
CA GLY A 82 0.08 -4.07 5.64
C GLY A 82 0.38 -4.19 4.14
N LEU A 83 1.62 -4.53 3.78
CA LEU A 83 1.98 -4.80 2.39
C LEU A 83 1.27 -6.05 1.83
N ASN A 84 1.04 -7.08 2.67
CA ASN A 84 0.22 -8.24 2.32
C ASN A 84 -1.25 -7.83 2.10
N TRP A 85 -1.80 -6.96 2.93
CA TRP A 85 -3.14 -6.40 2.74
C TRP A 85 -3.25 -5.59 1.45
N LEU A 86 -2.26 -4.78 1.10
CA LEU A 86 -2.24 -4.08 -0.19
C LEU A 86 -2.22 -5.05 -1.37
N CYS A 87 -1.45 -6.15 -1.26
CA CYS A 87 -1.47 -7.22 -2.27
C CYS A 87 -2.87 -7.84 -2.39
N PHE A 88 -3.55 -8.10 -1.28
CA PHE A 88 -4.90 -8.66 -1.27
C PHE A 88 -5.93 -7.73 -1.89
N VAL A 89 -5.95 -6.47 -1.47
CA VAL A 89 -6.85 -5.42 -1.99
C VAL A 89 -6.71 -5.28 -3.52
N GLN A 90 -5.48 -5.35 -4.02
CA GLN A 90 -5.18 -5.31 -5.45
C GLN A 90 -5.66 -6.57 -6.18
N LYS A 91 -5.41 -7.76 -5.62
CA LYS A 91 -5.86 -9.04 -6.22
C LYS A 91 -7.39 -9.14 -6.30
N LEU A 92 -8.09 -8.60 -5.31
CA LEU A 92 -9.56 -8.56 -5.30
C LEU A 92 -10.14 -7.44 -6.18
N GLY A 93 -9.32 -6.55 -6.72
CA GLY A 93 -9.79 -5.41 -7.53
C GLY A 93 -10.62 -4.41 -6.72
N VAL A 94 -10.40 -4.33 -5.41
CA VAL A 94 -11.12 -3.43 -4.49
C VAL A 94 -10.30 -2.20 -4.11
N GLY A 95 -9.08 -2.04 -4.64
CA GLY A 95 -8.24 -0.87 -4.39
C GLY A 95 -8.88 0.44 -4.84
N SER A 96 -9.62 0.42 -5.95
CA SER A 96 -10.46 1.52 -6.42
C SER A 96 -11.62 1.94 -5.49
N ARG A 97 -11.89 1.17 -4.43
CA ARG A 97 -13.02 1.39 -3.50
C ARG A 97 -12.59 1.77 -2.09
N ALA A 98 -11.28 1.84 -1.83
CA ALA A 98 -10.74 2.11 -0.50
C ALA A 98 -9.57 3.09 -0.58
N THR A 99 -9.43 3.93 0.44
CA THR A 99 -8.29 4.85 0.58
C THR A 99 -7.23 4.23 1.50
N VAL A 100 -6.00 4.75 1.43
CA VAL A 100 -4.91 4.33 2.33
C VAL A 100 -5.28 4.52 3.80
N LYS A 101 -5.94 5.64 4.12
CA LYS A 101 -6.42 5.96 5.47
C LYS A 101 -7.47 4.98 5.99
N ALA A 102 -8.39 4.54 5.13
CA ALA A 102 -9.37 3.52 5.48
C ALA A 102 -8.70 2.16 5.74
N LEU A 103 -7.69 1.82 4.94
CA LEU A 103 -6.88 0.63 5.16
C LEU A 103 -6.12 0.71 6.49
N ASP A 104 -5.38 1.79 6.76
CA ASP A 104 -4.64 1.98 8.01
C ASP A 104 -5.56 1.87 9.24
N GLY A 105 -6.73 2.52 9.21
CA GLY A 105 -7.73 2.40 10.27
C GLY A 105 -8.22 0.96 10.46
N MET A 106 -8.44 0.22 9.37
CA MET A 106 -8.82 -1.18 9.42
C MET A 106 -7.71 -2.05 10.05
N LEU A 107 -6.45 -1.85 9.65
CA LEU A 107 -5.31 -2.62 10.15
C LEU A 107 -5.06 -2.41 11.65
N ARG A 108 -5.30 -1.19 12.16
CA ARG A 108 -5.17 -0.90 13.59
C ARG A 108 -6.24 -1.57 14.44
N ILE A 109 -7.42 -1.83 13.88
CA ILE A 109 -8.58 -2.34 14.61
C ILE A 109 -8.69 -3.86 14.50
N LEU A 110 -8.32 -4.44 13.36
CA LEU A 110 -8.53 -5.84 13.04
C LEU A 110 -7.31 -6.70 13.39
N ASP A 111 -7.43 -7.58 14.38
CA ASP A 111 -6.53 -8.75 14.57
C ASP A 111 -6.93 -9.85 13.57
N VAL A 112 -6.77 -9.56 12.28
CA VAL A 112 -7.13 -10.48 11.20
C VAL A 112 -5.88 -11.11 10.62
N GLN A 113 -5.86 -12.44 10.62
CA GLN A 113 -4.80 -13.19 9.97
C GLN A 113 -5.04 -13.25 8.47
N ILE A 114 -3.99 -13.05 7.67
CA ILE A 114 -4.04 -13.25 6.22
C ILE A 114 -3.15 -14.41 5.81
N CYS A 115 -3.61 -15.22 4.87
CA CYS A 115 -2.77 -16.22 4.23
C CYS A 115 -1.71 -15.57 3.33
N ALA A 116 -0.44 -15.75 3.69
CA ALA A 116 0.77 -15.36 2.96
C ALA A 116 0.75 -15.75 1.47
N SER A 117 0.18 -16.92 1.15
CA SER A 117 0.23 -17.46 -0.21
C SER A 117 -0.78 -16.78 -1.15
N CYS A 118 -2.00 -16.54 -0.67
CA CYS A 118 -3.11 -16.07 -1.49
C CYS A 118 -3.58 -14.65 -1.16
N GLY A 119 -3.34 -14.16 0.05
CA GLY A 119 -3.76 -12.85 0.54
C GLY A 119 -5.12 -12.85 1.24
N TYR A 120 -5.81 -13.99 1.35
CA TYR A 120 -7.14 -14.03 1.96
C TYR A 120 -7.10 -14.04 3.50
N PRO A 121 -8.02 -13.33 4.17
CA PRO A 121 -8.17 -13.36 5.61
C PRO A 121 -8.69 -14.72 6.12
N ASP A 122 -8.30 -15.13 7.33
CA ASP A 122 -8.77 -16.38 7.99
C ASP A 122 -10.25 -16.28 8.43
N SER A 123 -10.74 -15.05 8.58
CA SER A 123 -12.12 -14.72 8.89
C SER A 123 -12.87 -14.21 7.67
N TYR A 124 -14.12 -14.64 7.52
CA TYR A 124 -15.03 -14.17 6.48
C TYR A 124 -15.30 -12.68 6.66
N ILE A 125 -14.82 -11.86 5.72
CA ILE A 125 -15.21 -10.44 5.65
C ILE A 125 -16.38 -10.34 4.66
N PRO A 126 -17.60 -9.97 5.14
CA PRO A 126 -18.75 -9.81 4.27
C PRO A 126 -18.45 -8.82 3.13
N GLY A 127 -18.65 -9.23 1.88
CA GLY A 127 -18.44 -8.39 0.69
C GLY A 127 -17.10 -8.57 -0.04
N LEU A 128 -16.13 -9.30 0.53
CA LEU A 128 -14.79 -9.55 -0.06
C LEU A 128 -14.60 -11.02 -0.50
N GLY A 129 -15.69 -11.66 -0.93
CA GLY A 129 -15.83 -13.11 -1.10
C GLY A 129 -14.60 -13.87 -1.65
N GLY A 130 -14.27 -14.95 -0.95
CA GLY A 130 -13.34 -16.01 -1.36
C GLY A 130 -12.76 -16.72 -0.12
N ALA A 131 -12.68 -18.05 -0.18
CA ALA A 131 -12.04 -18.86 0.86
C ALA A 131 -10.75 -19.45 0.27
N CYS A 132 -9.64 -19.30 0.99
CA CYS A 132 -8.38 -19.94 0.63
C CYS A 132 -8.32 -21.32 1.28
N ASP A 133 -7.91 -22.34 0.52
CA ASP A 133 -7.82 -23.71 1.03
C ASP A 133 -6.77 -23.79 2.14
N LYS A 134 -7.21 -24.11 3.36
CA LYS A 134 -6.45 -23.84 4.59
C LYS A 134 -5.19 -24.69 4.73
N SER A 135 -5.07 -25.79 4.00
CA SER A 135 -3.99 -26.78 4.16
C SER A 135 -2.61 -26.30 3.72
N ASP A 136 -2.50 -25.30 2.83
CA ASP A 136 -1.23 -24.78 2.29
C ASP A 136 -0.97 -23.30 2.62
N CYS A 137 -1.72 -22.75 3.57
CA CYS A 137 -1.62 -21.34 3.97
C CYS A 137 -0.65 -21.13 5.13
N VAL A 138 0.41 -20.35 4.90
CA VAL A 138 1.18 -19.72 5.97
C VAL A 138 0.39 -18.48 6.39
N TRP A 139 0.01 -18.36 7.65
CA TRP A 139 -0.79 -17.23 8.13
C TRP A 139 0.10 -16.15 8.73
N TYR A 140 -0.07 -14.91 8.27
CA TYR A 140 0.49 -13.71 8.89
C TYR A 140 -0.54 -13.11 9.82
N ARG A 141 -0.10 -12.69 11.00
CA ARG A 141 -0.97 -12.11 12.03
C ARG A 141 -0.72 -10.62 12.04
N GLY A 142 -1.62 -9.85 11.43
CA GLY A 142 -1.63 -8.40 11.55
C GLY A 142 -1.76 -8.06 13.03
N ARG A 143 -0.66 -7.70 13.69
CA ARG A 143 -0.74 -7.28 15.08
C ARG A 143 -1.38 -5.90 15.10
N PRO A 144 -2.31 -5.61 16.03
CA PRO A 144 -2.68 -4.24 16.29
C PRO A 144 -1.41 -3.48 16.72
N THR A 145 -0.93 -2.59 15.86
CA THR A 145 0.14 -1.65 16.20
C THR A 145 -0.41 -0.63 17.20
N PRO A 146 0.31 -0.33 18.29
CA PRO A 146 -0.13 0.66 19.28
C PRO A 146 -0.33 2.06 18.70
#